data_AF-A0A7S0MGL0-F1
#
_entry.id   AF-A0A7S0MGL0-F1
#
_cell.length_a   1.000
_cell.length_b   1.000
_cell.length_c   1.000
_cell.angle_alpha   90.00
_cell.angle_beta   90.00
_cell.angle_gamma   90.00
#
_symmetry.space_group_name_H-M   'P 1'
#
loop_
_entity.id
_entity.type
_entity.pdbx_description
1 polymer ?
#
loop_
_entity_poly.entity_id
_entity_poly.type
_entity_poly.pdbx_seq_one_letter_code
_entity_poly.pdbx_strand_id
1 'polypeptide(L)'
;VSAFSGLSTTLGKSALVQASKLARQHPAAGRVLMQSATPSAPPIHDETYDVVVIGAGFAGLAAARHLHKAGLSVVVLEALDRVGGRAKTIQTSGGQLEMGAQWFHGTEGHPVYEYAVTKGLIDSSFSESDFENVEMQTLTPSGKLDPSFVNSEMEMFQGLWEDMAARCSDA
;
A
#
# COMPACT_ATOMS: atom_id res chain seq x y z
N VAL A 1 -11.23 24.88 28.37
CA VAL A 1 -11.63 23.92 29.43
C VAL A 1 -11.15 22.55 28.96
N SER A 2 -9.84 22.27 29.16
CA SER A 2 -9.32 21.27 30.12
C SER A 2 -9.84 19.86 29.81
N ALA A 3 -9.07 18.85 29.42
CA ALA A 3 -7.71 18.50 29.79
C ALA A 3 -7.09 17.53 28.75
N PHE A 4 -5.77 17.57 28.60
CA PHE A 4 -4.81 16.47 28.36
C PHE A 4 -3.54 17.05 27.71
N SER A 5 -2.84 17.86 28.49
CA SER A 5 -1.42 18.15 28.31
C SER A 5 -0.61 17.06 29.02
N GLY A 6 0.27 16.39 28.28
CA GLY A 6 1.38 15.63 28.86
C GLY A 6 1.20 14.12 28.90
N LEU A 7 1.81 13.43 27.94
CA LEU A 7 2.48 12.15 28.21
C LEU A 7 3.67 12.01 27.24
N SER A 8 4.75 12.72 27.54
CA SER A 8 6.08 12.24 27.18
C SER A 8 6.41 11.13 28.17
N THR A 9 6.35 9.88 27.74
CA THR A 9 6.96 8.79 28.49
C THR A 9 7.34 7.66 27.56
N THR A 10 8.64 7.41 27.50
CA THR A 10 9.31 6.21 27.03
C THR A 10 8.53 4.96 27.44
N LEU A 11 7.83 4.32 26.50
CA LEU A 11 7.11 3.07 26.76
C LEU A 11 7.96 1.88 26.28
N GLY A 12 8.85 1.45 27.16
CA GLY A 12 9.55 0.18 27.05
C GLY A 12 8.63 -1.00 27.35
N LYS A 13 8.80 -2.08 26.58
CA LYS A 13 8.53 -3.53 26.81
C LYS A 13 7.22 -4.01 27.49
N SER A 14 6.42 -3.19 28.18
CA SER A 14 5.25 -3.64 28.94
C SER A 14 3.95 -3.66 28.13
N ALA A 15 3.88 -2.96 26.99
CA ALA A 15 2.70 -3.00 26.10
C ALA A 15 2.45 -4.37 25.45
N LEU A 16 3.44 -5.28 25.46
CA LEU A 16 3.35 -6.62 24.88
C LEU A 16 2.49 -7.60 25.70
N VAL A 17 2.23 -7.32 26.98
CA VAL A 17 1.51 -8.27 27.85
C VAL A 17 0.00 -8.19 27.69
N GLN A 18 -0.54 -7.04 27.26
CA GLN A 18 -1.99 -6.80 27.29
C GLN A 18 -2.75 -7.28 26.04
N ALA A 19 -2.08 -7.51 24.91
CA ALA A 19 -2.71 -8.06 23.71
C ALA A 19 -3.09 -9.56 23.84
N SER A 20 -2.53 -10.27 24.83
CA SER A 20 -2.76 -11.71 25.03
C SER A 20 -4.11 -12.05 25.69
N LYS A 21 -4.82 -11.07 26.28
CA LYS A 21 -6.11 -11.29 26.96
C LYS A 21 -7.32 -11.21 26.02
N LEU A 22 -7.22 -10.54 24.88
CA LEU A 22 -8.36 -10.35 23.96
C LEU A 22 -8.53 -11.53 22.97
N ALA A 23 -7.47 -12.31 22.71
CA ALA A 23 -7.50 -13.44 21.77
C ALA A 23 -8.21 -14.70 22.32
N ARG A 24 -8.76 -14.66 23.54
CA ARG A 24 -9.39 -15.83 24.20
C ARG A 24 -10.87 -16.04 23.89
N GLN A 25 -11.52 -15.19 23.09
CA GLN A 25 -12.99 -15.23 22.93
C GLN A 25 -13.52 -15.63 21.54
N HIS A 26 -12.68 -15.87 20.52
CA HIS A 26 -13.16 -16.35 19.21
C HIS A 26 -12.16 -17.32 18.54
N PRO A 27 -12.48 -18.62 18.39
CA PRO A 27 -11.54 -19.62 17.86
C PRO A 27 -11.45 -19.70 16.33
N ALA A 28 -11.96 -18.73 15.57
CA ALA A 28 -12.06 -18.81 14.10
C ALA A 28 -11.27 -17.73 13.33
N ALA A 29 -10.46 -16.91 13.98
CA ALA A 29 -9.61 -15.91 13.32
C ALA A 29 -8.16 -16.37 13.32
N GLY A 30 -7.55 -16.39 12.13
CA GLY A 30 -6.18 -16.83 11.90
C GLY A 30 -5.18 -16.26 12.91
N ARG A 31 -4.27 -17.12 13.36
CA ARG A 31 -3.25 -16.82 14.36
C ARG A 31 -2.18 -15.90 13.74
N VAL A 32 -2.26 -14.61 14.00
CA VAL A 32 -1.18 -13.67 13.67
C VAL A 32 -0.08 -13.77 14.72
N LEU A 33 1.01 -14.44 14.39
CA LEU A 33 2.23 -14.46 15.22
C LEU A 33 3.13 -13.30 14.80
N MET A 34 3.15 -12.23 15.59
CA MET A 34 4.25 -11.27 15.57
C MET A 34 5.33 -11.76 16.53
N GLN A 35 6.46 -12.22 16.00
CA GLN A 35 7.59 -12.70 16.80
C GLN A 35 8.75 -11.70 16.73
N SER A 36 9.24 -11.29 17.90
CA SER A 36 10.41 -10.43 18.05
C SER A 36 11.67 -11.17 17.60
N ALA A 37 12.40 -10.63 16.63
CA ALA A 37 13.60 -11.25 16.09
C ALA A 37 14.82 -11.05 17.00
N THR A 38 15.29 -12.14 17.62
CA THR A 38 16.70 -12.35 17.98
C THR A 38 17.41 -13.04 16.80
N PRO A 39 18.72 -12.84 16.58
CA PRO A 39 19.45 -13.48 15.48
C PRO A 39 19.79 -14.93 15.84
N SER A 40 18.76 -15.74 16.12
CA SER A 40 18.85 -17.19 15.97
C SER A 40 18.39 -17.53 14.56
N ALA A 41 18.99 -18.54 13.93
CA ALA A 41 18.55 -19.05 12.64
C ALA A 41 17.01 -19.14 12.61
N PRO A 42 16.37 -18.71 11.50
CA PRO A 42 14.91 -18.67 11.44
C PRO A 42 14.35 -20.05 11.80
N PRO A 43 13.28 -20.13 12.61
CA PRO A 43 12.66 -21.41 12.92
C PRO A 43 12.34 -22.12 11.60
N ILE A 44 12.90 -23.32 11.42
CA ILE A 44 12.53 -24.19 10.31
C ILE A 44 11.10 -24.62 10.61
N HIS A 45 10.15 -24.06 9.87
CA HIS A 45 8.76 -24.48 9.95
C HIS A 45 8.66 -25.87 9.31
N ASP A 46 8.39 -26.89 10.11
CA ASP A 46 8.20 -28.28 9.68
C ASP A 46 6.79 -28.49 9.07
N GLU A 47 6.16 -27.40 8.62
CA GLU A 47 4.84 -27.42 8.01
C GLU A 47 4.98 -27.58 6.49
N THR A 48 4.35 -28.61 5.95
CA THR A 48 4.22 -28.84 4.51
C THR A 48 3.08 -27.99 3.95
N TYR A 49 3.34 -27.24 2.88
CA TYR A 49 2.34 -26.47 2.14
C TYR A 49 2.21 -26.99 0.71
N ASP A 50 0.99 -26.97 0.16
CA ASP A 50 0.74 -27.33 -1.24
C ASP A 50 1.34 -26.29 -2.19
N VAL A 51 1.29 -25.01 -1.80
CA VAL A 51 1.83 -23.89 -2.60
C VAL A 51 2.55 -22.86 -1.74
N VAL A 52 3.72 -22.43 -2.21
CA VAL A 52 4.47 -21.29 -1.68
C VAL A 52 4.36 -20.12 -2.65
N VAL A 53 3.82 -18.99 -2.19
CA VAL A 53 3.77 -17.73 -2.96
C VAL A 53 4.89 -16.81 -2.49
N ILE A 54 5.75 -16.39 -3.40
CA ILE A 54 6.85 -15.44 -3.10
C ILE A 54 6.39 -14.01 -3.42
N GLY A 55 6.31 -13.19 -2.38
CA GLY A 55 5.88 -11.80 -2.40
C GLY A 55 4.42 -11.61 -1.97
N ALA A 56 4.19 -10.76 -0.97
CA ALA A 56 2.88 -10.33 -0.47
C ALA A 56 2.44 -8.98 -1.09
N GLY A 57 2.74 -8.77 -2.38
CA GLY A 57 2.14 -7.71 -3.18
C GLY A 57 0.71 -8.05 -3.65
N PHE A 58 0.05 -7.13 -4.37
CA PHE A 58 -1.30 -7.35 -4.91
C PHE A 58 -1.46 -8.66 -5.68
N ALA A 59 -0.51 -8.97 -6.58
CA ALA A 59 -0.54 -10.20 -7.36
C ALA A 59 -0.40 -11.45 -6.49
N GLY A 60 0.58 -11.48 -5.57
CA GLY A 60 0.81 -12.62 -4.69
C GLY A 60 -0.35 -12.86 -3.73
N LEU A 61 -0.90 -11.80 -3.12
CA LEU A 61 -2.08 -11.90 -2.26
C LEU A 61 -3.33 -12.33 -3.03
N ALA A 62 -3.49 -11.89 -4.29
CA ALA A 62 -4.58 -12.33 -5.14
C ALA A 62 -4.46 -13.82 -5.52
N ALA A 63 -3.25 -14.28 -5.82
CA ALA A 63 -2.96 -15.69 -6.11
C ALA A 63 -3.20 -16.56 -4.87
N ALA A 64 -2.63 -16.18 -3.72
CA ALA A 64 -2.82 -16.90 -2.46
C ALA A 64 -4.30 -17.01 -2.08
N ARG A 65 -5.07 -15.94 -2.24
CA ARG A 65 -6.52 -15.95 -2.00
C ARG A 65 -7.25 -16.92 -2.91
N HIS A 66 -6.92 -16.97 -4.20
CA HIS A 66 -7.55 -17.91 -5.14
C HIS A 66 -7.21 -19.37 -4.81
N LEU A 67 -5.94 -19.66 -4.56
CA LEU A 67 -5.46 -21.00 -4.23
C LEU A 67 -6.05 -21.49 -2.89
N HIS A 68 -6.11 -20.63 -1.89
CA HIS A 68 -6.74 -20.95 -0.61
C HIS A 68 -8.23 -21.25 -0.77
N LYS A 69 -8.96 -20.46 -1.58
CA LYS A 69 -10.38 -20.73 -1.91
C LYS A 69 -10.57 -22.05 -2.67
N ALA A 70 -9.55 -22.54 -3.37
CA ALA A 70 -9.55 -23.85 -4.01
C ALA A 70 -9.26 -25.00 -3.04
N GLY A 71 -9.08 -24.72 -1.74
CA GLY A 71 -8.86 -25.72 -0.70
C GLY A 71 -7.40 -26.10 -0.47
N LEU A 72 -6.45 -25.40 -1.11
CA LEU A 72 -5.02 -25.66 -0.95
C LEU A 72 -4.47 -25.01 0.32
N SER A 73 -3.49 -25.66 0.95
CA SER A 73 -2.64 -25.09 1.99
C SER A 73 -1.59 -24.18 1.34
N VAL A 74 -1.61 -22.90 1.69
CA VAL A 74 -0.78 -21.87 1.03
C VAL A 74 -0.03 -21.07 2.07
N VAL A 75 1.27 -20.90 1.84
CA VAL A 75 2.09 -19.94 2.58
C VAL A 75 2.55 -18.81 1.67
N VAL A 76 2.58 -17.58 2.18
CA VAL A 76 3.09 -16.40 1.48
C VAL A 76 4.35 -15.94 2.19
N LEU A 77 5.45 -15.83 1.44
CA LEU A 77 6.73 -15.34 1.95
C LEU A 77 6.97 -13.93 1.42
N GLU A 78 7.17 -12.97 2.32
CA GLU A 78 7.44 -11.58 1.99
C GLU A 78 8.81 -11.19 2.54
N ALA A 79 9.61 -10.51 1.72
CA ALA A 79 10.93 -10.06 2.10
C ALA A 79 10.89 -8.77 2.93
N LEU A 80 9.83 -7.97 2.76
CA LEU A 80 9.57 -6.77 3.52
C LEU A 80 8.96 -7.07 4.89
N ASP A 81 9.04 -6.10 5.79
CA ASP A 81 8.38 -6.10 7.10
C ASP A 81 6.87 -5.77 7.01
N ARG A 82 6.33 -5.69 5.79
CA ARG A 82 4.95 -5.31 5.50
C ARG A 82 4.45 -5.98 4.22
N VAL A 83 3.13 -6.10 4.12
CA VAL A 83 2.44 -6.49 2.88
C VAL A 83 2.25 -5.29 1.94
N GLY A 84 1.71 -5.56 0.74
CA GLY A 84 1.34 -4.55 -0.26
C GLY A 84 2.38 -4.39 -1.38
N GLY A 85 3.61 -4.84 -1.17
CA GLY A 85 4.69 -4.75 -2.16
C GLY A 85 4.96 -3.30 -2.56
N ARG A 86 4.73 -2.94 -3.83
CA ARG A 86 4.94 -1.58 -4.33
C ARG A 86 3.90 -0.56 -3.85
N ALA A 87 2.75 -0.99 -3.33
CA ALA A 87 1.83 -0.07 -2.66
C ALA A 87 2.33 0.19 -1.24
N LYS A 88 2.57 1.46 -0.90
CA LYS A 88 3.16 1.87 0.38
C LYS A 88 2.66 3.24 0.76
N THR A 89 1.77 3.27 1.74
CA THR A 89 1.38 4.49 2.43
C THR A 89 2.40 4.83 3.51
N ILE A 90 2.78 6.10 3.62
CA ILE A 90 3.52 6.65 4.76
C ILE A 90 2.70 7.73 5.45
N GLN A 91 2.90 7.87 6.76
CA GLN A 91 2.32 8.95 7.54
C GLN A 91 3.29 10.13 7.54
N THR A 92 2.77 11.32 7.28
CA THR A 92 3.49 12.59 7.33
C THR A 92 2.75 13.56 8.26
N SER A 93 3.38 14.68 8.63
CA SER A 93 2.71 15.72 9.40
C SER A 93 1.51 16.35 8.68
N GLY A 94 1.47 16.26 7.35
CA GLY A 94 0.37 16.79 6.52
C GLY A 94 -0.70 15.75 6.16
N GLY A 95 -0.57 14.50 6.62
CA GLY A 95 -1.49 13.42 6.28
C GLY A 95 -0.80 12.19 5.71
N GLN A 96 -1.53 11.39 4.93
CA GLN A 96 -1.02 10.16 4.31
C GLN A 96 -0.47 10.45 2.92
N LEU A 97 0.65 9.81 2.60
CA LEU A 97 1.27 9.88 1.28
C LEU A 97 1.50 8.46 0.74
N GLU A 98 1.02 8.21 -0.47
CA GLU A 98 1.34 6.98 -1.20
C GLU A 98 2.70 7.12 -1.89
N MET A 99 3.61 6.20 -1.61
CA MET A 99 4.96 6.16 -2.17
C MET A 99 5.06 5.25 -3.40
N GLY A 100 3.93 4.80 -3.94
CA GLY A 100 3.87 3.86 -5.05
C GLY A 100 2.56 3.92 -5.81
N ALA A 101 1.68 2.92 -5.63
CA ALA A 101 0.40 2.87 -6.32
C ALA A 101 -0.51 4.05 -5.90
N GLN A 102 -0.64 5.05 -6.77
CA GLN A 102 -1.37 6.30 -6.51
C GLN A 102 -2.64 6.45 -7.36
N TRP A 103 -2.66 5.88 -8.57
CA TRP A 103 -3.68 6.18 -9.57
C TRP A 103 -4.39 4.91 -10.02
N PHE A 104 -5.72 5.02 -10.20
CA PHE A 104 -6.49 4.10 -11.03
C PHE A 104 -6.67 4.74 -12.40
N HIS A 105 -6.25 4.06 -13.46
CA HIS A 105 -6.48 4.54 -14.82
C HIS A 105 -7.77 3.91 -15.35
N GLY A 106 -8.80 4.73 -15.50
CA GLY A 106 -10.14 4.31 -15.91
C GLY A 106 -11.01 3.85 -14.74
N THR A 107 -12.31 4.14 -14.85
CA THR A 107 -13.31 3.85 -13.82
C THR A 107 -14.29 2.76 -14.27
N GLU A 108 -14.55 2.64 -15.57
CA GLU A 108 -15.47 1.67 -16.13
C GLU A 108 -14.84 0.26 -16.23
N GLY A 109 -15.51 -0.74 -15.66
CA GLY A 109 -15.07 -2.13 -15.71
C GLY A 109 -13.76 -2.41 -14.96
N HIS A 110 -13.26 -1.45 -14.18
CA HIS A 110 -12.01 -1.61 -13.44
C HIS A 110 -12.27 -2.33 -12.11
N PRO A 111 -11.86 -3.60 -11.94
CA PRO A 111 -12.31 -4.44 -10.82
C PRO A 111 -11.86 -3.91 -9.45
N VAL A 112 -10.71 -3.22 -9.40
CA VAL A 112 -10.23 -2.59 -8.15
C VAL A 112 -11.02 -1.31 -7.84
N TYR A 113 -11.45 -0.56 -8.86
CA TYR A 113 -12.20 0.68 -8.68
C TYR A 113 -13.60 0.36 -8.15
N GLU A 114 -14.29 -0.57 -8.80
CA GLU A 114 -15.61 -1.06 -8.38
C GLU A 114 -15.58 -1.62 -6.95
N TYR A 115 -14.55 -2.39 -6.62
CA TYR A 115 -14.36 -2.89 -5.26
C TYR A 115 -14.18 -1.75 -4.26
N ALA A 116 -13.35 -0.75 -4.58
CA ALA A 116 -13.08 0.37 -3.72
C ALA A 116 -14.33 1.24 -3.49
N VAL A 117 -15.14 1.47 -4.53
CA VAL A 117 -16.47 2.12 -4.42
C VAL A 117 -17.39 1.30 -3.50
N THR A 118 -17.47 -0.02 -3.71
CA THR A 118 -18.30 -0.91 -2.88
C THR A 118 -17.89 -0.88 -1.40
N LYS A 119 -16.62 -0.61 -1.12
CA LYS A 119 -16.08 -0.49 0.24
C LYS A 119 -16.10 0.94 0.79
N GLY A 120 -16.61 1.91 0.03
CA GLY A 120 -16.61 3.32 0.42
C GLY A 120 -15.21 3.88 0.61
N LEU A 121 -14.22 3.36 -0.13
CA LEU A 121 -12.82 3.78 -0.06
C LEU A 121 -12.48 4.89 -1.06
N ILE A 122 -13.36 5.13 -2.04
CA ILE A 122 -13.23 6.21 -3.02
C ILE A 122 -14.44 7.11 -2.85
N ASP A 123 -14.19 8.42 -2.85
CA ASP A 123 -15.24 9.41 -3.00
C ASP A 123 -15.60 9.50 -4.48
N SER A 124 -16.74 8.89 -4.86
CA SER A 124 -17.22 8.92 -6.24
C SER A 124 -17.81 10.26 -6.66
N SER A 125 -17.89 11.24 -5.74
CA SER A 125 -18.28 12.62 -6.08
C SER A 125 -17.12 13.46 -6.61
N PHE A 126 -15.89 12.94 -6.51
CA PHE A 126 -14.70 13.56 -7.07
C PHE A 126 -14.75 13.52 -8.59
N SER A 127 -14.57 14.67 -9.21
CA SER A 127 -14.66 14.92 -10.65
C SER A 127 -13.34 15.48 -11.18
N GLU A 128 -13.13 15.44 -12.50
CA GLU A 128 -11.96 16.11 -13.11
C GLU A 128 -11.91 17.61 -12.79
N SER A 129 -13.07 18.26 -12.65
CA SER A 129 -13.15 19.68 -12.25
C SER A 129 -12.62 19.95 -10.84
N ASP A 130 -12.58 18.94 -9.96
CA ASP A 130 -11.97 19.10 -8.63
C ASP A 130 -10.43 19.21 -8.72
N PHE A 131 -9.83 18.78 -9.85
CA PHE A 131 -8.40 18.97 -10.12
C PHE A 131 -8.08 20.34 -10.74
N GLU A 132 -9.06 21.07 -11.29
CA GLU A 132 -8.82 22.36 -11.96
C GLU A 132 -8.26 23.44 -11.01
N ASN A 133 -8.44 23.28 -9.70
CA ASN A 133 -7.94 24.20 -8.68
C ASN A 133 -6.79 23.61 -7.84
N VAL A 134 -6.20 22.49 -8.26
CA VAL A 134 -5.08 21.88 -7.55
C VAL A 134 -3.78 22.50 -8.03
N GLU A 135 -3.14 23.32 -7.20
CA GLU A 135 -1.78 23.78 -7.46
C GLU A 135 -0.81 22.59 -7.30
N MET A 136 -0.35 22.03 -8.42
CA MET A 136 0.66 20.98 -8.41
C MET A 136 2.03 21.60 -8.04
N GLN A 137 2.65 21.09 -6.98
CA GLN A 137 3.98 21.54 -6.54
C GLN A 137 4.97 20.39 -6.61
N THR A 138 6.11 20.62 -7.27
CA THR A 138 7.21 19.66 -7.31
C THR A 138 8.25 20.01 -6.24
N LEU A 139 8.41 19.13 -5.26
CA LEU A 139 9.31 19.31 -4.13
C LEU A 139 10.50 18.34 -4.25
N THR A 140 11.69 18.84 -3.93
CA THR A 140 12.93 18.07 -3.78
C THR A 140 13.45 18.21 -2.34
N PRO A 141 14.42 17.37 -1.91
CA PRO A 141 15.08 17.59 -0.62
C PRO A 141 15.70 19.00 -0.48
N SER A 142 16.08 19.62 -1.60
CA SER A 142 16.63 20.98 -1.68
C SER A 142 15.56 22.09 -1.75
N GLY A 143 14.27 21.76 -1.84
CA GLY A 143 13.17 22.73 -1.89
C GLY A 143 12.25 22.56 -3.11
N LYS A 144 11.33 23.53 -3.27
CA LYS A 144 10.39 23.60 -4.40
C LYS A 144 11.14 23.89 -5.69
N LEU A 145 10.88 23.11 -6.74
CA LEU A 145 11.41 23.38 -8.07
C LEU A 145 10.65 24.53 -8.73
N ASP A 146 11.35 25.27 -9.59
CA ASP A 146 10.76 26.31 -10.41
C ASP A 146 9.74 25.68 -11.38
N PRO A 147 8.46 26.13 -11.37
CA PRO A 147 7.45 25.64 -12.29
C PRO A 147 7.84 25.74 -13.76
N SER A 148 8.61 26.77 -14.16
CA SER A 148 9.03 26.93 -15.57
C SER A 148 9.93 25.80 -16.04
N PHE A 149 10.86 25.35 -15.20
CA PHE A 149 11.72 24.20 -15.47
C PHE A 149 10.89 22.91 -15.54
N VAL A 150 10.00 22.69 -14.57
CA VAL A 150 9.13 21.50 -14.55
C VAL A 150 8.27 21.44 -15.82
N ASN A 151 7.67 22.56 -16.21
CA ASN A 151 6.85 22.65 -17.41
C ASN A 151 7.65 22.33 -18.68
N SER A 152 8.87 22.85 -18.81
CA SER A 152 9.72 22.55 -19.99
C SER A 152 10.08 21.06 -20.11
N GLU A 153 10.32 20.38 -18.99
CA GLU A 153 10.59 18.95 -19.00
C GLU A 153 9.32 18.15 -19.33
N MET A 154 8.16 18.54 -18.79
CA MET A 154 6.88 17.90 -19.08
C MET A 154 6.49 18.03 -20.56
N GLU A 155 6.71 19.19 -21.17
CA GLU A 155 6.49 19.40 -22.61
C GLU A 155 7.37 18.48 -23.46
N MET A 156 8.64 18.31 -23.08
CA MET A 156 9.53 17.36 -23.75
C MET A 156 9.02 15.92 -23.64
N PHE A 157 8.59 15.49 -22.45
CA PHE A 157 8.04 14.15 -22.25
C PHE A 157 6.75 13.93 -23.04
N GLN A 158 5.88 14.94 -23.10
CA GLN A 158 4.64 14.87 -23.85
C GLN A 158 4.91 14.72 -25.36
N GLY A 159 5.86 15.49 -25.91
CA GLY A 159 6.26 15.33 -27.30
C GLY A 159 6.81 13.94 -27.62
N LEU A 160 7.62 13.36 -26.70
CA LEU A 160 8.12 11.99 -26.86
C LEU A 160 6.98 10.95 -26.81
N TRP A 161 6.04 11.13 -25.90
CA TRP A 161 4.88 10.25 -25.77
C TRP A 161 4.01 10.27 -27.04
N GLU A 162 3.72 11.46 -27.56
CA GLU A 162 2.94 11.63 -28.79
C GLU A 162 3.63 10.98 -30.00
N ASP A 163 4.94 11.14 -30.15
CA ASP A 163 5.72 10.46 -31.20
C ASP A 163 5.67 8.93 -31.04
N MET A 164 5.80 8.42 -29.82
CA MET A 164 5.72 6.98 -29.55
C MET A 164 4.32 6.42 -29.84
N ALA A 165 3.28 7.13 -29.43
CA ALA A 165 1.90 6.76 -29.68
C ALA A 165 1.58 6.71 -31.18
N ALA A 166 2.03 7.71 -31.95
CA ALA A 166 1.86 7.76 -33.40
C ALA A 166 2.52 6.55 -34.09
N ARG A 167 3.74 6.19 -33.68
CA ARG A 167 4.44 5.01 -34.22
C ARG A 167 3.76 3.70 -33.89
N CYS A 168 3.08 3.62 -32.75
CA CYS A 168 2.32 2.43 -32.35
C CYS A 168 0.97 2.30 -33.06
N SER A 169 0.36 3.40 -33.53
CA SER A 169 -0.89 3.36 -34.30
C SER A 169 -0.71 2.97 -35.77
N ASP A 170 0.52 3.09 -36.29
CA ASP A 170 0.88 2.75 -37.66
C ASP A 170 1.37 1.28 -37.83
N ALA A 171 1.40 0.50 -36.75
CA ALA A 171 1.88 -0.90 -36.70
C ALA A 171 0.73 -1.90 -36.47
#